data_AF-V9H7R1-F1
#
_entry.id   AF-V9H7R1-F1
#
_cell.length_a   1.000
_cell.length_b   1.000
_cell.length_c   1.000
_cell.angle_alpha   90.00
_cell.angle_beta   90.00
_cell.angle_gamma   90.00
#
_symmetry.space_group_name_H-M   'P 1'
#
loop_
_entity.id
_entity.type
_entity.pdbx_description
1 polymer ?
#
loop_
_entity_poly.entity_id
_entity_poly.type
_entity_poly.pdbx_seq_one_letter_code
_entity_poly.pdbx_strand_id
1 'polypeptide(L)'
;MKNNMQKGFTLIELMIVIAIIGILAAIALPAYQDYTVRAKISEALLAVSSVKTFIAEAFETDGYTGVTSAAAAYNKSKPKSEKISKYVEDIQIDEITGAISVYIKNDKSLPKEAQNATLVLTPHVLGNALSEKVHGAIDWACSSTGTGTANARLLRAAQPGTLPAKYAPSECR
;
A
#
# COMPACT_ATOMS: atom_id res chain seq x y z
N MET A 1 55.04 37.70 16.73
CA MET A 1 53.84 36.86 16.63
C MET A 1 52.86 37.57 15.69
N LYS A 2 52.61 37.03 14.49
CA LYS A 2 51.62 37.59 13.56
C LYS A 2 50.23 37.20 14.06
N ASN A 3 49.46 38.17 14.58
CA ASN A 3 48.04 37.97 14.89
C ASN A 3 47.28 37.84 13.57
N ASN A 4 46.98 36.60 13.16
CA ASN A 4 45.96 36.36 12.15
C ASN A 4 44.61 36.78 12.73
N MET A 5 44.10 37.94 12.32
CA MET A 5 42.72 38.33 12.61
C MET A 5 41.79 37.26 12.03
N GLN A 6 41.17 36.47 12.90
CA GLN A 6 40.11 35.57 12.49
C GLN A 6 38.97 36.41 11.92
N LYS A 7 38.75 36.29 10.60
CA LYS A 7 37.56 36.82 9.96
C LYS A 7 36.37 36.00 10.45
N GLY A 8 35.53 36.59 11.29
CA GLY A 8 34.29 35.97 11.74
C GLY A 8 33.25 35.90 10.62
N PHE A 9 32.33 34.95 10.73
CA PHE A 9 31.16 34.82 9.87
C PHE A 9 30.27 36.07 10.01
N THR A 10 29.77 36.61 8.90
CA THR A 10 28.86 37.76 8.94
C THR A 10 27.41 37.33 9.19
N LEU A 11 26.63 38.20 9.84
CA LEU A 11 25.19 37.96 10.02
C LEU A 11 24.45 37.81 8.68
N ILE A 12 24.91 38.50 7.64
CA ILE A 12 24.30 38.42 6.31
C ILE A 12 24.55 37.06 5.65
N GLU A 13 25.76 36.48 5.81
CA GLU A 13 26.05 35.12 5.34
C GLU A 13 25.17 34.09 6.05
N LEU A 14 24.97 34.23 7.37
CA LEU A 14 24.09 33.35 8.13
C LEU A 14 22.63 33.45 7.65
N MET A 15 22.14 34.66 7.41
CA MET A 15 20.76 34.88 6.94
C MET A 15 20.50 34.29 5.56
N ILE A 16 21.46 34.39 4.63
CA ILE A 16 21.34 33.79 3.29
C ILE A 16 21.29 32.26 3.40
N VAL A 17 22.14 31.66 4.24
CA VAL A 17 22.14 30.21 4.46
C VAL A 17 20.78 29.73 5.03
N ILE A 18 20.24 30.44 6.02
CA ILE A 18 18.92 30.11 6.60
C ILE A 18 17.82 30.24 5.54
N ALA A 19 17.87 31.27 4.70
CA ALA A 19 16.88 31.45 3.63
C ALA A 19 16.90 30.29 2.62
N ILE A 20 18.09 29.85 2.19
CA ILE A 20 18.24 28.72 1.27
C ILE A 20 17.74 27.42 1.92
N ILE A 21 18.11 27.15 3.18
CA ILE A 21 17.63 25.97 3.93
C ILE A 21 16.11 26.00 4.06
N GLY A 22 15.51 27.17 4.32
CA GLY A 22 14.06 27.34 4.40
C GLY A 22 13.33 26.94 3.12
N ILE A 23 13.84 27.36 1.96
CA ILE A 23 13.27 26.99 0.64
C ILE A 23 13.40 25.49 0.39
N LEU A 24 14.59 24.91 0.63
CA LEU A 24 14.81 23.49 0.43
C LEU A 24 13.94 22.63 1.36
N ALA A 25 13.79 23.03 2.63
CA ALA A 25 12.95 22.34 3.60
C ALA A 25 11.46 22.37 3.20
N ALA A 26 10.96 23.49 2.69
CA ALA A 26 9.56 23.62 2.27
C ALA A 26 9.17 22.63 1.16
N ILE A 27 10.11 22.29 0.26
CA ILE A 27 9.89 21.33 -0.84
C ILE A 27 10.19 19.90 -0.38
N ALA A 28 11.26 19.69 0.39
CA ALA A 28 11.73 18.37 0.78
C ALA A 28 10.85 17.71 1.85
N LEU A 29 10.34 18.48 2.82
CA LEU A 29 9.59 17.93 3.95
C LEU A 29 8.28 17.23 3.51
N PRO A 30 7.42 17.81 2.65
CA PRO A 30 6.21 17.12 2.18
C PRO A 30 6.53 15.82 1.44
N ALA A 31 7.53 15.84 0.55
CA ALA A 31 7.94 14.64 -0.20
C ALA A 31 8.51 13.54 0.71
N TYR A 32 9.29 13.92 1.73
CA TYR A 32 9.81 12.99 2.72
C TYR A 32 8.68 12.39 3.58
N GLN A 33 7.69 13.20 3.96
CA GLN A 33 6.51 12.71 4.68
C GLN A 33 5.77 11.66 3.85
N ASP A 34 5.47 11.94 2.58
CA ASP A 34 4.82 10.98 1.67
C ASP A 34 5.62 9.66 1.55
N TYR A 35 6.96 9.77 1.45
CA TYR A 35 7.84 8.59 1.40
C TYR A 35 7.76 7.76 2.69
N THR A 36 7.83 8.39 3.86
CA THR A 36 7.73 7.67 5.14
C THR A 36 6.37 7.02 5.32
N VAL A 37 5.29 7.65 4.87
CA VAL A 37 3.94 7.07 4.89
C VAL A 37 3.87 5.86 3.98
N ARG A 38 4.43 5.93 2.77
CA ARG A 38 4.51 4.80 1.84
C ARG A 38 5.30 3.62 2.43
N ALA A 39 6.41 3.90 3.12
CA ALA A 39 7.22 2.87 3.77
C ALA A 39 6.41 2.14 4.86
N LYS A 40 5.65 2.89 5.68
CA LYS A 40 4.75 2.31 6.68
C LYS A 40 3.66 1.45 6.04
N ILE A 41 3.04 1.94 4.98
CA ILE A 41 1.95 1.25 4.27
C ILE A 41 2.46 0.00 3.54
N SER A 42 3.73 -0.06 3.17
CA SER A 42 4.30 -1.26 2.52
C SER A 42 4.26 -2.50 3.41
N GLU A 43 4.13 -2.34 4.73
CA GLU A 43 3.86 -3.45 5.66
C GLU A 43 2.55 -4.18 5.33
N ALA A 44 1.54 -3.47 4.80
CA ALA A 44 0.26 -4.05 4.39
C ALA A 44 0.44 -5.14 3.33
N LEU A 45 1.41 -4.98 2.43
CA LEU A 45 1.70 -5.98 1.38
C LEU A 45 2.32 -7.24 1.96
N LEU A 46 3.16 -7.09 2.99
CA LEU A 46 3.73 -8.22 3.72
C LEU A 46 2.64 -8.96 4.51
N ALA A 47 1.75 -8.23 5.17
CA ALA A 47 0.64 -8.81 5.93
C ALA A 47 -0.31 -9.65 5.06
N VAL A 48 -0.48 -9.29 3.78
CA VAL A 48 -1.34 -10.00 2.83
C VAL A 48 -0.65 -11.15 2.11
N SER A 49 0.69 -11.25 2.19
CA SER A 49 1.44 -12.28 1.45
C SER A 49 0.94 -13.71 1.70
N SER A 50 0.68 -14.07 2.96
CA SER A 50 0.14 -15.39 3.34
C SER A 50 -1.31 -15.58 2.87
N VAL A 51 -2.11 -14.51 2.86
CA VAL A 51 -3.50 -14.53 2.40
C VAL A 51 -3.60 -14.76 0.89
N LYS A 52 -2.67 -14.16 0.12
CA LYS A 52 -2.56 -14.41 -1.33
C LYS A 52 -2.27 -15.88 -1.61
N THR A 53 -1.32 -16.46 -0.87
CA THR A 53 -0.99 -17.89 -1.00
C THR A 53 -2.18 -18.76 -0.65
N PHE A 54 -2.87 -18.47 0.45
CA PHE A 54 -4.06 -19.20 0.87
C PHE A 54 -5.18 -19.20 -0.20
N ILE A 55 -5.44 -18.04 -0.82
CA ILE A 55 -6.41 -17.95 -1.92
C ILE A 55 -5.91 -18.64 -3.19
N ALA A 56 -4.62 -18.57 -3.49
CA ALA A 56 -4.04 -19.26 -4.63
C ALA A 56 -4.13 -20.79 -4.49
N GLU A 57 -3.83 -21.34 -3.32
CA GLU A 57 -3.97 -22.78 -3.02
C GLU A 57 -5.43 -23.24 -3.15
N ALA A 58 -6.38 -22.43 -2.65
CA ALA A 58 -7.80 -22.72 -2.79
C ALA A 58 -8.25 -22.73 -4.26
N PHE A 59 -7.72 -21.81 -5.08
CA PHE A 59 -7.98 -21.78 -6.51
C PHE A 59 -7.39 -22.99 -7.25
N GLU A 60 -6.18 -23.43 -6.89
CA GLU A 60 -5.58 -24.64 -7.49
C GLU A 60 -6.33 -25.92 -7.10
N THR A 61 -6.95 -25.96 -5.91
CA THR A 61 -7.70 -27.12 -5.43
C THR A 61 -9.06 -27.24 -6.09
N ASP A 62 -9.88 -26.19 -6.01
CA ASP A 62 -11.31 -26.22 -6.39
C ASP A 62 -11.71 -25.05 -7.31
N GLY A 63 -10.74 -24.42 -7.99
CA GLY A 63 -10.99 -23.30 -8.90
C GLY A 63 -11.68 -22.12 -8.23
N TYR A 64 -12.59 -21.48 -8.96
CA TYR A 64 -13.37 -20.34 -8.47
C TYR A 64 -14.17 -20.67 -7.19
N THR A 65 -14.77 -21.87 -7.11
CA THR A 65 -15.52 -22.30 -5.93
C THR A 65 -14.65 -22.48 -4.69
N GLY A 66 -13.39 -22.88 -4.87
CA GLY A 66 -12.39 -22.93 -3.81
C GLY A 66 -12.10 -21.55 -3.23
N VAL A 67 -11.94 -20.54 -4.10
CA VAL A 67 -11.70 -19.15 -3.69
C VAL A 67 -12.86 -18.60 -2.86
N THR A 68 -14.10 -18.78 -3.30
CA THR A 68 -15.29 -18.34 -2.54
C THR A 68 -15.35 -19.00 -1.17
N SER A 69 -15.10 -20.31 -1.09
CA SER A 69 -15.12 -21.06 0.16
C SER A 69 -14.00 -20.62 1.11
N ALA A 70 -12.79 -20.43 0.58
CA ALA A 70 -11.64 -19.94 1.33
C ALA A 70 -11.83 -18.51 1.83
N ALA A 71 -12.40 -17.62 1.01
CA ALA A 71 -12.73 -16.26 1.39
C ALA A 71 -13.70 -16.24 2.60
N ALA A 72 -14.79 -17.00 2.52
CA ALA A 72 -15.76 -17.12 3.61
C ALA A 72 -15.11 -17.72 4.87
N ALA A 73 -14.29 -18.77 4.71
CA ALA A 73 -13.58 -19.40 5.82
C ALA A 73 -12.59 -18.45 6.50
N TYR A 74 -11.84 -17.65 5.73
CA TYR A 74 -10.89 -16.68 6.25
C TYR A 74 -11.60 -15.54 7.02
N ASN A 75 -12.69 -15.02 6.45
CA ASN A 75 -13.46 -13.95 7.09
C ASN A 75 -14.10 -14.41 8.41
N LYS A 76 -14.61 -15.65 8.46
CA LYS A 76 -15.30 -16.18 9.63
C LYS A 76 -14.36 -16.75 10.70
N SER A 77 -13.32 -17.46 10.29
CA SER A 77 -12.45 -18.22 11.21
C SER A 77 -11.36 -17.38 11.85
N LYS A 78 -11.02 -16.23 11.24
CA LYS A 78 -9.98 -15.33 11.75
C LYS A 78 -10.60 -14.06 12.32
N PRO A 79 -10.61 -13.88 13.65
CA PRO A 79 -11.05 -12.63 14.23
C PRO A 79 -10.09 -11.50 13.82
N LYS A 80 -10.61 -10.28 13.79
CA LYS A 80 -9.84 -9.08 13.43
C LYS A 80 -8.53 -8.95 14.23
N SER A 81 -8.53 -9.33 15.51
CA SER A 81 -7.35 -9.31 16.39
C SER A 81 -6.18 -10.19 15.93
N GLU A 82 -6.43 -11.21 15.10
CA GLU A 82 -5.37 -12.05 14.51
C GLU A 82 -4.87 -11.53 13.16
N LYS A 83 -5.55 -10.53 12.58
CA LYS A 83 -5.25 -9.94 11.27
C LYS A 83 -4.52 -8.61 11.36
N ILE A 84 -4.39 -8.06 12.57
CA ILE A 84 -3.80 -6.75 12.81
C ILE A 84 -2.28 -6.78 12.71
N SER A 85 -1.71 -5.67 12.28
CA SER A 85 -0.30 -5.38 12.36
C SER A 85 -0.10 -3.97 12.91
N LYS A 86 1.10 -3.38 12.80
CA LYS A 86 1.31 -2.00 13.26
C LYS A 86 0.46 -1.01 12.45
N TYR A 87 0.37 -1.20 11.13
CA TYR A 87 -0.37 -0.32 10.22
C TYR A 87 -1.58 -0.97 9.55
N VAL A 88 -1.82 -2.27 9.78
CA VAL A 88 -3.02 -2.98 9.30
C VAL A 88 -3.99 -3.19 10.46
N GLU A 89 -5.26 -2.87 10.22
CA GLU A 89 -6.35 -2.97 11.17
C GLU A 89 -7.26 -4.17 10.90
N ASP A 90 -7.45 -4.54 9.63
CA ASP A 90 -8.18 -5.74 9.25
C ASP A 90 -7.79 -6.17 7.84
N ILE A 91 -8.06 -7.44 7.52
CA ILE A 91 -7.97 -8.00 6.18
C ILE A 91 -9.27 -8.76 5.92
N GLN A 92 -9.97 -8.37 4.85
CA GLN A 92 -11.19 -9.03 4.43
C GLN A 92 -11.06 -9.47 2.98
N ILE A 93 -11.69 -10.59 2.65
CA ILE A 93 -11.68 -11.14 1.30
C ILE A 93 -13.10 -11.08 0.76
N ASP A 94 -13.29 -10.50 -0.42
CA ASP A 94 -14.58 -10.52 -1.10
C ASP A 94 -14.89 -11.95 -1.55
N GLU A 95 -16.04 -12.50 -1.12
CA GLU A 95 -16.40 -13.90 -1.36
C GLU A 95 -16.78 -14.18 -2.82
N ILE A 96 -17.05 -13.14 -3.60
CA ILE A 96 -17.41 -13.24 -5.03
C ILE A 96 -16.15 -13.06 -5.87
N THR A 97 -15.39 -11.99 -5.66
CA THR A 97 -14.25 -11.65 -6.53
C THR A 97 -12.93 -12.26 -6.08
N GLY A 98 -12.85 -12.73 -4.83
CA GLY A 98 -11.59 -13.14 -4.20
C GLY A 98 -10.64 -11.96 -3.91
N ALA A 99 -11.10 -10.72 -4.08
CA ALA A 99 -10.28 -9.55 -3.84
C ALA A 99 -10.02 -9.35 -2.34
N ILE A 100 -8.76 -9.13 -2.00
CA ILE A 100 -8.31 -8.95 -0.62
C ILE A 100 -8.27 -7.45 -0.34
N SER A 101 -9.15 -6.99 0.55
CA SER A 101 -9.18 -5.63 1.07
C SER A 101 -8.40 -5.53 2.37
N VAL A 102 -7.36 -4.69 2.38
CA VAL A 102 -6.55 -4.38 3.56
C VAL A 102 -6.99 -3.05 4.12
N TYR A 103 -7.40 -3.04 5.38
CA TYR A 103 -7.80 -1.83 6.08
C TYR A 103 -6.60 -1.25 6.81
N ILE A 104 -6.20 -0.03 6.45
CA ILE A 104 -5.12 0.69 7.10
C ILE A 104 -5.60 1.23 8.44
N LYS A 105 -4.79 1.05 9.47
CA LYS A 105 -5.11 1.46 10.83
C LYS A 105 -5.28 2.98 10.97
N ASN A 106 -6.15 3.37 11.88
CA ASN A 106 -6.26 4.74 12.35
C ASN A 106 -5.07 5.11 13.26
N ASP A 107 -3.87 5.18 12.69
CA ASP A 107 -2.65 5.53 13.40
C ASP A 107 -2.33 7.02 13.23
N LYS A 108 -2.06 7.70 14.34
CA LYS A 108 -1.78 9.15 14.36
C LYS A 108 -0.49 9.54 13.63
N SER A 109 0.40 8.58 13.36
CA SER A 109 1.61 8.81 12.58
C SER A 109 1.39 8.78 11.07
N LEU A 110 0.14 8.55 10.63
CA LEU A 110 -0.30 8.64 9.25
C LEU A 110 -1.12 9.92 9.03
N PRO A 111 -1.07 10.53 7.83
CA PRO A 111 -1.98 11.60 7.44
C PRO A 111 -3.44 11.14 7.50
N LYS A 112 -4.38 12.06 7.79
CA LYS A 112 -5.82 11.76 7.89
C LYS A 112 -6.37 11.04 6.66
N GLU A 113 -5.88 11.41 5.47
CA GLU A 113 -6.29 10.80 4.19
C GLU A 113 -5.85 9.34 4.03
N ALA A 114 -4.86 8.89 4.80
CA ALA A 114 -4.35 7.51 4.78
C ALA A 114 -4.90 6.65 5.93
N GLN A 115 -5.54 7.26 6.92
CA GLN A 115 -6.16 6.55 8.05
C GLN A 115 -7.48 5.91 7.61
N ASN A 116 -7.75 4.68 8.04
CA ASN A 116 -8.94 3.90 7.67
C ASN A 116 -9.12 3.70 6.15
N ALA A 117 -8.08 3.99 5.37
CA ALA A 117 -8.09 3.79 3.93
C ALA A 117 -7.86 2.32 3.58
N THR A 118 -8.14 1.94 2.34
CA THR A 118 -7.97 0.56 1.88
C THR A 118 -6.99 0.44 0.72
N LEU A 119 -6.23 -0.65 0.76
CA LEU A 119 -5.54 -1.22 -0.40
C LEU A 119 -6.26 -2.49 -0.81
N VAL A 120 -6.48 -2.69 -2.11
CA VAL A 120 -7.20 -3.86 -2.61
C VAL A 120 -6.29 -4.65 -3.53
N LEU A 121 -6.19 -5.96 -3.30
CA LEU A 121 -5.47 -6.89 -4.15
C LEU A 121 -6.47 -7.80 -4.84
N THR A 122 -6.63 -7.65 -6.15
CA THR A 122 -7.60 -8.40 -6.94
C THR A 122 -6.89 -9.53 -7.71
N PRO A 123 -7.31 -10.79 -7.52
CA PRO A 123 -6.77 -11.91 -8.28
C PRO A 123 -7.27 -11.87 -9.72
N HIS A 124 -6.38 -12.23 -10.63
CA HIS A 124 -6.65 -12.34 -12.06
C HIS A 124 -6.00 -13.61 -12.60
N VAL A 125 -6.55 -14.16 -13.67
CA VAL A 125 -5.91 -15.25 -14.41
C VAL A 125 -5.89 -14.86 -15.88
N LEU A 126 -4.70 -14.82 -16.47
CA LEU A 126 -4.47 -14.38 -17.85
C LEU A 126 -5.09 -13.00 -18.15
N GLY A 127 -5.03 -12.07 -17.17
CA GLY A 127 -5.57 -10.71 -17.29
C GLY A 127 -7.08 -10.58 -17.07
N ASN A 128 -7.80 -11.68 -16.89
CA ASN A 128 -9.24 -11.68 -16.62
C ASN A 128 -9.53 -11.77 -15.13
N ALA A 129 -10.67 -11.23 -14.70
CA ALA A 129 -11.21 -11.48 -13.37
C ALA A 129 -11.47 -12.97 -13.16
N LEU A 130 -11.38 -13.43 -11.91
CA LEU A 130 -11.71 -14.81 -11.56
C LEU A 130 -13.17 -15.14 -11.93
N SER A 131 -13.34 -16.32 -12.52
CA SER A 131 -14.65 -16.93 -12.77
C SER A 131 -14.49 -18.44 -12.98
N GLU A 132 -15.59 -19.18 -12.98
CA GLU A 132 -15.63 -20.63 -13.20
C GLU A 132 -14.99 -21.10 -14.52
N LYS A 133 -14.85 -20.20 -15.49
CA LYS A 133 -14.38 -20.53 -16.85
C LYS A 133 -12.89 -20.26 -17.08
N VAL A 134 -12.20 -19.72 -16.08
CA VAL A 134 -10.81 -19.28 -16.23
C VAL A 134 -9.92 -20.24 -15.44
N HIS A 135 -8.83 -20.70 -16.06
CA HIS A 135 -7.88 -21.64 -15.48
C HIS A 135 -6.45 -21.15 -15.71
N GLY A 136 -5.55 -21.49 -14.79
CA GLY A 136 -4.14 -21.11 -14.81
C GLY A 136 -3.72 -20.37 -13.55
N ALA A 137 -2.45 -19.96 -13.51
CA ALA A 137 -1.90 -19.32 -12.31
C ALA A 137 -2.52 -17.93 -12.06
N ILE A 138 -2.77 -17.63 -10.79
CA ILE A 138 -3.24 -16.31 -10.35
C ILE A 138 -2.10 -15.28 -10.43
N ASP A 139 -2.37 -14.17 -11.10
CA ASP A 139 -1.64 -12.91 -10.96
C ASP A 139 -2.45 -11.92 -10.10
N TRP A 140 -1.76 -11.09 -9.35
CA TRP A 140 -2.38 -10.16 -8.40
C TRP A 140 -2.20 -8.72 -8.84
N ALA A 141 -3.32 -8.03 -9.00
CA ALA A 141 -3.35 -6.59 -9.18
C ALA A 141 -3.51 -5.91 -7.81
N CYS A 142 -2.53 -5.12 -7.38
CA CYS A 142 -2.73 -4.23 -6.25
C CYS A 142 -3.27 -2.88 -6.73
N SER A 143 -4.19 -2.29 -6.00
CA SER A 143 -4.76 -0.99 -6.32
C SER A 143 -5.11 -0.21 -5.07
N SER A 144 -4.87 1.09 -5.18
CA SER A 144 -5.25 2.12 -4.23
C SER A 144 -6.39 2.93 -4.86
N THR A 145 -6.50 4.24 -4.63
CA THR A 145 -7.32 5.08 -5.52
C THR A 145 -6.81 5.06 -6.97
N GLY A 146 -5.53 4.73 -7.17
CA GLY A 146 -4.92 4.54 -8.49
C GLY A 146 -4.86 3.07 -8.89
N THR A 147 -5.08 2.82 -10.19
CA THR A 147 -5.02 1.50 -10.83
C THR A 147 -4.01 1.47 -11.99
N GLY A 148 -3.12 2.47 -12.08
CA GLY A 148 -2.23 2.66 -13.24
C GLY A 148 -1.29 1.48 -13.49
N THR A 149 -0.75 0.91 -12.44
CA THR A 149 0.17 -0.23 -12.45
C THR A 149 -0.55 -1.51 -12.81
N ALA A 150 -1.75 -1.73 -12.25
CA ALA A 150 -2.61 -2.85 -12.62
C ALA A 150 -2.94 -2.81 -14.13
N ASN A 151 -3.31 -1.63 -14.64
CA ASN A 151 -3.59 -1.42 -16.05
C ASN A 151 -2.36 -1.65 -16.95
N ALA A 152 -1.19 -1.18 -16.53
CA ALA A 152 0.07 -1.41 -17.24
C ALA A 152 0.45 -2.90 -17.31
N ARG A 153 0.02 -3.69 -16.32
CA ARG A 153 0.16 -5.16 -16.28
C ARG A 153 -0.99 -5.91 -16.95
N LEU A 154 -1.90 -5.20 -17.62
CA LEU A 154 -3.09 -5.76 -18.29
C LEU A 154 -4.09 -6.43 -17.33
N LEU A 155 -4.09 -6.06 -16.05
CA LEU A 155 -4.99 -6.56 -15.01
C LEU A 155 -6.15 -5.57 -14.79
N ARG A 156 -6.99 -5.41 -15.82
CA ARG A 156 -7.93 -4.27 -15.96
C ARG A 156 -9.20 -4.37 -15.10
N ALA A 157 -9.44 -5.49 -14.43
CA ALA A 157 -10.57 -5.67 -13.52
C ALA A 157 -10.19 -5.44 -12.04
N ALA A 158 -9.05 -4.78 -11.78
CA ALA A 158 -8.62 -4.44 -10.43
C ALA A 158 -9.64 -3.53 -9.73
N GLN A 159 -10.11 -3.96 -8.57
CA GLN A 159 -11.02 -3.15 -7.75
C GLN A 159 -10.22 -2.03 -7.06
N PRO A 160 -10.66 -0.77 -7.14
CA PRO A 160 -9.96 0.33 -6.51
C PRO A 160 -10.09 0.27 -4.98
N GLY A 161 -9.01 0.61 -4.29
CA GLY A 161 -9.04 0.94 -2.87
C GLY A 161 -9.35 2.42 -2.62
N THR A 162 -9.31 2.83 -1.35
CA THR A 162 -9.55 4.23 -0.96
C THR A 162 -8.28 4.97 -0.56
N LEU A 163 -7.14 4.28 -0.44
CA LEU A 163 -5.87 4.93 -0.10
C LEU A 163 -5.41 5.87 -1.23
N PRO A 164 -5.10 7.15 -0.96
CA PRO A 164 -4.57 8.02 -1.99
C PRO A 164 -3.29 7.45 -2.63
N ALA A 165 -3.27 7.38 -3.96
CA ALA A 165 -2.16 6.77 -4.72
C ALA A 165 -0.78 7.36 -4.37
N LYS A 166 -0.71 8.65 -3.98
CA LYS A 166 0.54 9.28 -3.51
C LYS A 166 1.16 8.59 -2.29
N TYR A 167 0.37 7.92 -1.45
CA TYR A 167 0.83 7.16 -0.28
C TYR A 167 0.97 5.66 -0.55
N ALA A 168 0.42 5.14 -1.65
CA ALA A 168 0.45 3.71 -1.95
C ALA A 168 1.83 3.23 -2.45
N PRO A 169 2.29 2.02 -2.11
CA PRO A 169 3.45 1.40 -2.75
C PRO A 169 3.35 1.43 -4.27
N SER A 170 4.47 1.44 -4.99
CA SER A 170 4.46 1.60 -6.46
C SER A 170 3.62 0.56 -7.18
N GLU A 171 3.58 -0.67 -6.67
CA GLU A 171 2.77 -1.76 -7.23
C GLU A 171 1.25 -1.57 -7.10
N CYS A 172 0.81 -0.64 -6.25
CA CYS A 172 -0.59 -0.36 -5.95
C CYS A 172 -1.07 1.01 -6.47
N ARG A 173 -0.28 1.69 -7.30
CA ARG A 173 -0.64 3.01 -7.88
C ARG A 173 -1.27 2.88 -9.25
#